data_AF-A0A7X5KMX6-F1
#
_entry.id   AF-A0A7X5KMX6-F1
#
_cell.length_a   1.000
_cell.length_b   1.000
_cell.length_c   1.000
_cell.angle_alpha   90.00
_cell.angle_beta   90.00
_cell.angle_gamma   90.00
#
_symmetry.space_group_name_H-M   'P 1'
#
loop_
_entity.id
_entity.type
_entity.pdbx_description
1 polymer ?
#
loop_
_entity_poly.entity_id
_entity_poly.type
_entity_poly.pdbx_seq_one_letter_code
_entity_poly.pdbx_strand_id
1 'polypeptide(L)' 'MQIEFIQYPYAFTNTGERVDIRTVAGHVRIGATLEPAGDGYAVIGSGDDSECVGGACPIK' A
#
# COMPACT_ATOMS: atom_id res chain seq x y z
N MET A 1 4.01 1.57 7.57
CA MET A 1 4.64 2.47 6.57
C MET A 1 3.62 2.73 5.48
N GLN A 2 3.42 3.96 4.97
CA GLN A 2 2.35 4.22 4.00
C GLN A 2 2.93 4.66 2.65
N ILE A 3 2.36 4.19 1.54
CA ILE A 3 2.76 4.58 0.18
C ILE A 3 2.19 5.96 -0.14
N GLU A 4 3.05 6.92 -0.51
CA GLU A 4 2.65 8.26 -0.93
C GLU A 4 2.71 8.44 -2.44
N PHE A 5 3.64 7.75 -3.10
CA PHE A 5 3.86 7.91 -4.54
C PHE A 5 4.30 6.59 -5.17
N ILE A 6 3.86 6.34 -6.41
CA ILE A 6 4.21 5.14 -7.15
C ILE A 6 4.84 5.55 -8.48
N GLN A 7 6.08 5.12 -8.68
CA GLN A 7 6.81 5.20 -9.94
C GLN A 7 7.25 3.79 -10.34
N TYR A 8 6.41 3.11 -11.11
CA TYR A 8 6.62 1.70 -11.46
C TYR A 8 8.06 1.43 -11.97
N PRO A 9 8.77 0.42 -11.44
CA PRO A 9 8.31 -0.62 -10.52
C PRO A 9 8.53 -0.31 -9.02
N TYR A 10 8.71 0.94 -8.63
CA TYR A 10 8.98 1.35 -7.24
C TYR A 10 7.82 2.16 -6.62
N ALA A 11 7.65 2.01 -5.31
CA ALA A 11 6.78 2.82 -4.48
C ALA A 11 7.64 3.61 -3.48
N PHE A 12 7.24 4.85 -3.21
CA PHE A 12 7.85 5.72 -2.22
C PHE A 12 6.88 5.92 -1.08
N THR A 13 7.42 5.86 0.13
CA THR A 13 6.63 5.84 1.35
C THR A 13 6.78 7.16 2.11
N ASN A 14 5.85 7.41 3.03
CA ASN A 14 5.86 8.59 3.90
C ASN A 14 7.09 8.69 4.82
N THR A 15 7.83 7.59 4.99
CA THR A 15 9.11 7.56 5.70
C THR A 15 10.30 7.88 4.80
N GLY A 16 10.07 8.17 3.51
CA GLY A 16 11.12 8.39 2.51
C GLY A 16 11.75 7.12 1.95
N GLU A 17 11.21 5.94 2.31
CA GLU A 17 11.75 4.66 1.88
C GLU A 17 11.24 4.29 0.47
N ARG A 18 12.13 3.73 -0.35
CA ARG A 18 11.82 3.20 -1.68
C ARG A 18 11.64 1.69 -1.61
N VAL A 19 10.43 1.23 -1.94
CA VAL A 19 10.02 -0.18 -1.93
C VAL A 19 9.87 -0.68 -3.38
N ASP A 20 10.39 -1.87 -3.68
CA ASP A 20 10.11 -2.54 -4.96
C ASP A 20 8.71 -3.17 -4.89
N ILE A 21 7.82 -2.75 -5.78
CA ILE A 21 6.42 -3.19 -5.78
C ILE A 21 6.32 -4.72 -5.96
N ARG A 22 7.31 -5.35 -6.61
CA ARG A 22 7.35 -6.80 -6.85
C ARG A 22 7.64 -7.61 -5.59
N THR A 23 8.20 -6.99 -4.54
CA THR A 23 8.42 -7.62 -3.24
C THR A 23 7.25 -7.38 -2.29
N VAL A 24 6.22 -6.66 -2.73
CA VAL A 24 5.01 -6.39 -1.94
C VAL A 24 3.94 -7.44 -2.27
N ALA A 25 3.53 -8.20 -1.26
CA ALA A 25 2.38 -9.08 -1.32
C ALA A 25 1.09 -8.27 -1.15
N GLY A 26 0.25 -8.26 -2.19
CA GLY A 26 -1.06 -7.59 -2.20
C GLY A 26 -1.20 -6.53 -3.29
N HIS A 27 -2.31 -5.80 -3.27
CA HIS A 27 -2.57 -4.74 -4.24
C HIS A 27 -1.94 -3.42 -3.79
N VAL A 28 -0.87 -3.02 -4.47
CA VAL A 28 -0.15 -1.78 -4.18
C VAL A 28 -0.90 -0.59 -4.77
N ARG A 29 -1.24 0.38 -3.91
CA ARG A 29 -1.87 1.65 -4.28
C ARG A 29 -1.34 2.79 -3.42
N ILE A 30 -1.46 4.03 -3.91
CA ILE A 30 -1.20 5.21 -3.08
C ILE A 30 -2.15 5.16 -1.88
N GLY A 31 -1.63 5.49 -0.70
CA GLY A 31 -2.32 5.40 0.58
C GLY A 31 -2.29 4.01 1.22
N ALA A 32 -1.79 2.96 0.55
CA ALA A 32 -1.67 1.62 1.14
C ALA A 32 -0.66 1.59 2.30
N THR A 33 -1.02 0.91 3.38
CA THR A 33 -0.16 0.65 4.53
C THR A 33 0.56 -0.66 4.35
N LEU A 34 1.89 -0.59 4.35
CA LEU A 34 2.83 -1.69 4.29
C LEU A 34 3.30 -2.08 5.69
N GLU A 35 3.38 -3.38 5.92
CA GLU A 35 4.08 -4.02 7.04
C GLU A 35 5.11 -5.02 6.53
N PRO A 36 6.25 -5.19 7.22
CA PRO A 36 7.25 -6.18 6.85
C PRO A 36 6.68 -7.60 7.01
N ALA A 37 6.81 -8.41 5.97
CA ALA A 37 6.32 -9.79 5.94
C ALA A 37 7.32 -10.69 5.19
N GLY A 38 8.03 -11.54 5.94
CA GLY A 38 9.10 -12.39 5.38
C GLY A 38 10.21 -11.57 4.75
N ASP A 39 10.54 -11.86 3.48
CA ASP A 39 11.58 -11.18 2.71
C ASP A 39 11.11 -9.89 2.00
N GLY A 40 9.88 -9.44 2.28
CA GLY A 40 9.28 -8.29 1.61
C GLY A 40 8.28 -7.55 2.49
N TYR A 41 7.24 -7.00 1.86
CA TYR A 41 6.19 -6.26 2.55
C TYR A 41 4.82 -6.85 2.23
N ALA A 42 3.87 -6.74 3.14
CA ALA A 42 2.47 -7.04 2.90
C ALA A 42 1.64 -5.77 3.03
N VAL A 43 0.64 -5.62 2.17
CA VAL A 43 -0.37 -4.57 2.32
C VAL A 43 -1.37 -5.01 3.39
N ILE A 44 -1.39 -4.30 4.53
CA ILE A 44 -2.24 -4.63 5.69
C ILE A 44 -3.44 -3.68 5.86
N GLY A 45 -3.51 -2.65 5.03
CA GLY A 45 -4.63 -1.73 5.01
C GLY A 45 -4.40 -0.60 4.01
N SER A 46 -5.30 0.36 3.99
CA SER A 46 -5.17 1.59 3.20
C SER A 46 -5.71 2.75 4.00
N GLY A 47 -4.94 3.83 4.09
CA GLY A 47 -5.32 5.06 4.78
C GLY A 47 -6.45 5.85 4.12
N ASP A 48 -7.08 5.33 3.06
CA ASP A 48 -8.19 5.94 2.34
C ASP A 48 -9.40 4.99 2.24
N ASP A 49 -9.91 4.55 3.40
CA ASP A 49 -11.32 4.11 3.49
C ASP A 49 -12.29 5.32 3.40
N SER A 50 -11.75 6.53 3.20
CA SER A 50 -12.48 7.80 3.02
C SER A 50 -13.05 7.99 1.61
N GLU A 51 -12.52 7.30 0.59
CA GLU A 51 -12.99 7.40 -0.80
C GLU A 51 -13.95 6.27 -1.22
N CYS A 52 -14.86 5.88 -0.31
CA CYS A 52 -15.99 5.02 -0.63
C CYS A 52 -17.04 5.76 -1.49
N VAL A 53 -16.69 6.18 -2.71
CA VAL A 53 -17.68 6.65 -3.69
C VAL A 53 -18.29 5.44 -4.40
N GLY A 54 -19.39 4.90 -3.83
CA GLY A 54 -20.21 3.89 -4.51
C GLY A 54 -20.75 2.75 -3.64
N GLY A 55 -20.51 2.74 -2.33
CA GLY A 55 -21.25 1.85 -1.42
C GLY A 55 -20.88 0.36 -1.48
N ALA A 56 -19.63 0.01 -1.79
CA ALA A 56 -19.15 -1.37 -1.67
C ALA A 56 -17.72 -1.45 -1.12
N CYS A 57 -17.59 -1.33 0.21
CA CYS A 57 -16.46 -1.89 0.95
C CYS A 57 -16.93 -3.17 1.64
N PRO A 58 -16.60 -4.37 1.12
CA PRO A 58 -16.79 -5.59 1.89
C PRO A 58 -15.63 -5.73 2.87
N ILE A 59 -15.84 -5.25 4.10
CA ILE A 59 -14.99 -5.53 5.27
C ILE A 59 -15.43 -6.85 5.91
N LYS A 60 -14.46 -7.66 6.33
CA LYS A 60 -14.68 -8.75 7.29
C LYS A 60 -14.04 -8.36 8.61
#